data_AF-A0A2G8L3B7-F1
#
_entry.id   AF-A0A2G8L3B7-F1
#
_cell.length_a   1.000
_cell.length_b   1.000
_cell.length_c   1.000
_cell.angle_alpha   90.00
_cell.angle_beta   90.00
_cell.angle_gamma   90.00
#
_symmetry.space_group_name_H-M   'P 1'
#
loop_
_entity.id
_entity.type
_entity.pdbx_description
1 polymer ?
#
loop_
_entity_poly.entity_id
_entity_poly.type
_entity_poly.pdbx_seq_one_letter_code
_entity_poly.pdbx_strand_id
1 'polypeptide(L)'
;MFDLFHFASYAPWCPACKSIAPIWEKVADWSEDLNIKVGEVDVSEHAGLSGRFFVTALPTIYHVKDGDFRRYLGSRVEDDIISFIEEGKYEEVEKVSWWKHPNSIQMNMLASIFRISMQVRVLHIKMTEEWGFPYWLSYIVFGIATIAAGLLLGLVFVVIADSICPPKPPPRQPIPEGFQQPMPDTKRDEDAQDEGEVADEVIKGETMKDEDSSDVRQRKVADKVKEGEDGEKDEEGKGEAQEE
;
A
#
# COMPACT_ATOMS: atom_id res chain seq x y z
N MET A 1 -8.42 8.07 -39.19
CA MET A 1 -8.41 6.99 -38.18
C MET A 1 -9.16 7.54 -36.97
N PHE A 2 -9.75 6.71 -36.10
CA PHE A 2 -10.51 7.24 -34.96
C PHE A 2 -9.58 7.35 -33.75
N ASP A 3 -8.88 8.48 -33.68
CA ASP A 3 -7.84 8.78 -32.67
C ASP A 3 -8.42 9.53 -31.45
N LEU A 4 -9.76 9.64 -31.40
CA LEU A 4 -10.57 10.28 -30.38
C LEU A 4 -11.51 9.24 -29.72
N PHE A 5 -11.32 9.02 -28.42
CA PHE A 5 -12.02 7.99 -27.63
C PHE A 5 -12.53 8.57 -26.30
N HIS A 6 -13.76 8.26 -25.93
CA HIS A 6 -14.41 8.76 -24.72
C HIS A 6 -15.00 7.58 -23.94
N PHE A 7 -14.66 7.42 -22.66
CA PHE A 7 -15.14 6.27 -21.88
C PHE A 7 -15.56 6.61 -20.46
N ALA A 8 -16.63 5.96 -20.01
CA ALA A 8 -17.11 6.00 -18.62
C ALA A 8 -16.65 4.75 -17.86
N SER A 9 -16.22 4.94 -16.61
CA SER A 9 -15.97 3.87 -15.65
C SER A 9 -17.19 3.73 -14.72
N TYR A 10 -17.77 2.53 -14.65
CA TYR A 10 -19.00 2.25 -13.89
C TYR A 10 -18.88 1.00 -13.01
N ALA A 11 -19.86 0.79 -12.14
CA ALA A 11 -20.05 -0.48 -11.43
C ALA A 11 -21.54 -0.75 -11.14
N PRO A 12 -22.02 -2.01 -11.23
CA PRO A 12 -23.45 -2.36 -11.19
C PRO A 12 -24.11 -2.16 -9.82
N TRP A 13 -23.32 -2.00 -8.75
CA TRP A 13 -23.79 -1.68 -7.41
C TRP A 13 -23.83 -0.17 -7.11
N CYS A 14 -23.28 0.69 -7.97
CA CYS A 14 -23.23 2.13 -7.73
C CYS A 14 -24.52 2.82 -8.21
N PRO A 15 -25.29 3.51 -7.33
CA PRO A 15 -26.54 4.16 -7.74
C PRO A 15 -26.32 5.31 -8.72
N ALA A 16 -25.24 6.10 -8.54
CA ALA A 16 -24.89 7.21 -9.43
C ALA A 16 -24.43 6.74 -10.84
N CYS A 17 -24.04 5.47 -11.00
CA CYS A 17 -23.79 4.90 -12.34
C CYS A 17 -25.11 4.59 -13.05
N LYS A 18 -26.13 4.10 -12.34
CA LYS A 18 -27.44 3.77 -12.92
C LYS A 18 -28.19 4.98 -13.45
N SER A 19 -27.96 6.17 -12.88
CA SER A 19 -28.53 7.43 -13.37
C SER A 19 -27.83 8.00 -14.61
N ILE A 20 -26.57 7.64 -14.89
CA ILE A 20 -25.85 8.12 -16.10
C ILE A 20 -25.92 7.14 -17.27
N ALA A 21 -26.13 5.84 -17.05
CA ALA A 21 -26.26 4.84 -18.12
C ALA A 21 -27.19 5.29 -19.29
N PRO A 22 -28.46 5.71 -19.08
CA PRO A 22 -29.34 6.14 -20.16
C PRO A 22 -29.00 7.51 -20.77
N ILE A 23 -28.04 8.24 -20.19
CA ILE A 23 -27.44 9.46 -20.77
C ILE A 23 -26.25 9.06 -21.66
N TRP A 24 -25.47 8.07 -21.20
CA TRP A 24 -24.29 7.56 -21.89
C TRP A 24 -24.64 6.77 -23.16
N GLU A 25 -25.75 6.02 -23.14
CA GLU A 25 -26.31 5.36 -24.33
C GLU A 25 -26.56 6.37 -25.46
N LYS A 26 -27.27 7.48 -25.18
CA LYS A 26 -27.51 8.54 -26.16
C LYS A 26 -26.24 9.23 -26.65
N VAL A 27 -25.28 9.50 -25.75
CA VAL A 27 -23.97 10.05 -26.13
C VAL A 27 -23.23 9.08 -27.06
N ALA A 28 -23.50 7.78 -26.98
CA ALA A 28 -23.00 6.79 -27.93
C ALA A 28 -23.76 6.80 -29.27
N ASP A 29 -25.07 7.10 -29.30
CA ASP A 29 -25.81 7.31 -30.56
C ASP A 29 -25.20 8.46 -31.39
N TRP A 30 -24.86 9.59 -30.74
CA TRP A 30 -24.16 10.73 -31.35
C TRP A 30 -22.68 10.46 -31.73
N SER A 31 -22.16 9.24 -31.49
CA SER A 31 -20.72 8.98 -31.67
C SER A 31 -20.26 8.97 -33.13
N GLU A 32 -21.14 8.58 -34.06
CA GLU A 32 -20.81 8.62 -35.50
C GLU A 32 -20.73 10.06 -36.02
N ASP A 33 -21.70 10.92 -35.68
CA ASP A 33 -21.74 12.33 -36.08
C ASP A 33 -20.55 13.14 -35.53
N LEU A 34 -20.18 12.89 -34.27
CA LEU A 34 -19.01 13.52 -33.62
C LEU A 34 -17.67 12.90 -34.06
N ASN A 35 -17.69 11.84 -34.88
CA ASN A 35 -16.50 11.07 -35.30
C ASN A 35 -15.64 10.64 -34.09
N ILE A 36 -16.29 10.14 -33.02
CA ILE A 36 -15.66 9.63 -31.80
C ILE A 36 -15.92 8.14 -31.63
N LYS A 37 -15.21 7.52 -30.70
CA LYS A 37 -15.60 6.22 -30.15
C LYS A 37 -16.01 6.39 -28.70
N VAL A 38 -17.25 6.03 -28.37
CA VAL A 38 -17.75 5.97 -26.99
C VAL A 38 -17.59 4.54 -26.45
N GLY A 39 -17.39 4.39 -25.15
CA GLY A 39 -17.32 3.09 -24.49
C GLY A 39 -17.62 3.14 -23.00
N GLU A 40 -17.88 1.98 -22.40
CA GLU A 40 -18.09 1.81 -20.96
C GLU A 40 -17.16 0.73 -20.40
N VAL A 41 -16.76 0.84 -19.13
CA VAL A 41 -15.83 -0.09 -18.48
C VAL A 41 -16.31 -0.43 -17.06
N ASP A 42 -16.68 -1.70 -16.83
CA ASP A 42 -17.03 -2.19 -15.50
C ASP A 42 -15.76 -2.36 -14.65
N VAL A 43 -15.58 -1.50 -13.65
CA VAL A 43 -14.41 -1.56 -12.77
C VAL A 43 -14.50 -2.65 -11.69
N SER A 44 -15.67 -3.28 -11.53
CA SER A 44 -15.89 -4.38 -10.58
C SER A 44 -15.46 -5.72 -11.16
N GLU A 45 -15.73 -5.98 -12.45
CA GLU A 45 -15.14 -7.13 -13.15
C GLU A 45 -13.68 -6.86 -13.53
N HIS A 46 -13.38 -5.68 -14.06
CA HIS A 46 -12.06 -5.35 -14.60
C HIS A 46 -11.22 -4.48 -13.65
N ALA A 47 -11.04 -4.92 -12.40
CA ALA A 47 -10.27 -4.19 -11.38
C ALA A 47 -8.80 -3.86 -11.78
N GLY A 48 -8.22 -4.56 -12.76
CA GLY A 48 -6.94 -4.17 -13.35
C GLY A 48 -6.99 -2.86 -14.14
N LEU A 49 -8.14 -2.53 -14.75
CA LEU A 49 -8.33 -1.27 -15.48
C LEU A 49 -8.55 -0.10 -14.51
N SER A 50 -9.26 -0.29 -13.40
CA SER A 50 -9.40 0.78 -12.38
C SER A 50 -8.08 1.12 -11.72
N GLY A 51 -7.21 0.14 -11.46
CA GLY A 51 -5.82 0.38 -11.06
C GLY A 51 -5.01 1.11 -12.14
N ARG A 52 -5.14 0.72 -13.42
CA ARG A 52 -4.38 1.31 -14.55
C ARG A 52 -4.78 2.76 -14.87
N PHE A 53 -6.06 3.11 -14.74
CA PHE A 53 -6.59 4.46 -14.96
C PHE A 53 -6.73 5.28 -13.67
N PHE A 54 -6.27 4.75 -12.52
CA PHE A 54 -6.36 5.39 -11.19
C PHE A 54 -7.78 5.87 -10.83
N VAL A 55 -8.78 5.00 -11.04
CA VAL A 55 -10.21 5.34 -10.84
C VAL A 55 -10.54 5.32 -9.34
N THR A 56 -10.49 6.49 -8.70
CA THR A 56 -10.75 6.65 -7.26
C THR A 56 -12.22 6.87 -6.91
N ALA A 57 -13.09 7.14 -7.89
CA ALA A 57 -14.50 7.45 -7.71
C ALA A 57 -15.33 7.04 -8.94
N LEU A 58 -16.64 6.87 -8.77
CA LEU A 58 -17.57 6.47 -9.84
C LEU A 58 -18.84 7.34 -9.84
N PRO A 59 -19.43 7.64 -11.01
CA PRO A 59 -18.88 7.43 -12.35
C PRO A 59 -17.77 8.46 -12.65
N THR A 60 -16.66 7.99 -13.22
CA THR A 60 -15.58 8.83 -13.76
C THR A 60 -15.52 8.67 -15.27
N ILE A 61 -15.50 9.80 -15.98
CA ILE A 61 -15.41 9.86 -17.44
C ILE A 61 -14.02 10.34 -17.86
N TYR A 62 -13.45 9.69 -18.87
CA TYR A 62 -12.18 10.06 -19.49
C TYR A 62 -12.37 10.39 -20.97
N HIS A 63 -11.70 11.45 -21.41
CA HIS A 63 -11.55 11.83 -22.80
C HIS A 63 -10.09 11.55 -23.22
N VAL A 64 -9.90 10.93 -24.38
CA VAL A 64 -8.60 10.47 -24.88
C VAL A 64 -8.45 10.92 -26.32
N LYS A 65 -7.45 11.75 -26.59
CA LYS A 65 -7.11 12.28 -27.92
C LYS A 65 -5.61 12.11 -28.13
N ASP A 66 -5.19 11.43 -29.21
CA ASP A 66 -3.78 11.19 -29.54
C ASP A 66 -2.95 10.49 -28.42
N GLY A 67 -3.64 9.76 -27.53
CA GLY A 67 -3.04 9.13 -26.35
C GLY A 67 -2.95 10.03 -25.10
N ASP A 68 -3.28 11.32 -25.20
CA ASP A 68 -3.43 12.19 -24.02
C ASP A 68 -4.75 11.91 -23.30
N PHE A 69 -4.67 11.34 -22.11
CA PHE A 69 -5.81 11.15 -21.22
C PHE A 69 -6.15 12.44 -20.48
N ARG A 70 -7.43 12.80 -20.46
CA ARG A 70 -8.01 13.94 -19.73
C ARG A 70 -9.23 13.45 -18.96
N ARG A 71 -9.43 13.91 -17.73
CA ARG A 71 -10.60 13.52 -16.91
C ARG A 71 -11.68 14.57 -17.07
N TYR A 72 -12.88 14.17 -17.49
CA TYR A 72 -14.02 15.08 -17.55
C TYR A 72 -14.45 15.49 -16.13
N LEU A 73 -14.66 16.79 -15.93
CA LEU A 73 -15.02 17.41 -14.64
C LEU A 73 -16.35 18.17 -14.70
N GLY A 74 -17.02 18.18 -15.85
CA GLY A 74 -18.27 18.90 -16.07
C GLY A 74 -19.51 18.20 -15.50
N SER A 75 -20.66 18.75 -15.87
CA SER A 75 -21.99 18.24 -15.55
C SER A 75 -22.27 16.93 -16.30
N ARG A 76 -23.02 16.01 -15.67
CA ARG A 76 -23.27 14.65 -16.22
C ARG A 76 -24.56 14.60 -17.03
N VAL A 77 -24.75 15.60 -17.90
CA VAL A 77 -25.93 15.76 -18.78
C VAL A 77 -25.49 15.55 -20.23
N GLU A 78 -26.42 15.07 -21.05
CA GLU A 78 -26.25 14.80 -22.48
C GLU A 78 -25.62 15.99 -23.23
N ASP A 79 -26.27 17.15 -23.17
CA ASP A 79 -25.85 18.39 -23.85
C ASP A 79 -24.47 18.89 -23.35
N ASP A 80 -24.19 18.76 -22.05
CA ASP A 80 -22.93 19.15 -21.41
C ASP A 80 -21.74 18.24 -21.80
N ILE A 81 -22.02 17.01 -22.26
CA ILE A 81 -21.02 16.05 -22.75
C ILE A 81 -20.82 16.21 -24.26
N ILE A 82 -21.90 16.37 -25.03
CA ILE A 82 -21.85 16.61 -26.48
C ILE A 82 -21.13 17.93 -26.78
N SER A 83 -21.56 19.04 -26.17
CA SER A 83 -20.95 20.36 -26.37
C SER A 83 -19.51 20.46 -25.85
N PHE A 84 -19.08 19.56 -24.96
CA PHE A 84 -17.67 19.46 -24.53
C PHE A 84 -16.76 18.85 -25.61
N ILE A 85 -17.31 17.98 -26.45
CA ILE A 85 -16.61 17.35 -27.57
C ILE A 85 -16.67 18.26 -28.80
N GLU A 86 -17.85 18.80 -29.12
CA GLU A 86 -18.08 19.66 -30.29
C GLU A 86 -17.32 21.00 -30.20
N GLU A 87 -17.45 21.73 -29.09
CA GLU A 87 -16.78 23.05 -28.92
C GLU A 87 -15.28 22.94 -28.58
N GLY A 88 -14.72 21.73 -28.47
CA GLY A 88 -13.30 21.54 -28.19
C GLY A 88 -12.87 21.84 -26.74
N LYS A 89 -13.81 22.03 -25.81
CA LYS A 89 -13.57 22.36 -24.38
C LYS A 89 -12.62 21.39 -23.66
N TYR A 90 -12.42 20.19 -24.21
CA TYR A 90 -11.39 19.25 -23.75
C TYR A 90 -9.96 19.78 -23.86
N GLU A 91 -9.66 20.81 -24.66
CA GLU A 91 -8.30 21.36 -24.76
C GLU A 91 -7.91 22.24 -23.57
N GLU A 92 -8.89 22.81 -22.85
CA GLU A 92 -8.68 23.53 -21.58
C GLU A 92 -8.45 22.57 -20.38
N VAL A 93 -8.92 21.33 -20.48
CA VAL A 93 -8.83 20.35 -19.39
C VAL A 93 -7.41 19.80 -19.27
N GLU A 94 -6.83 19.91 -18.06
CA GLU A 94 -5.50 19.39 -17.75
C GLU A 94 -5.33 17.91 -18.15
N LYS A 95 -4.24 17.65 -18.87
CA LYS A 95 -3.80 16.29 -19.19
C LYS A 95 -3.41 15.54 -17.92
N VAL A 96 -3.78 14.26 -17.83
CA VAL A 96 -3.37 13.37 -16.73
C VAL A 96 -1.84 13.31 -16.70
N SER A 97 -1.27 13.61 -15.53
CA SER A 97 0.19 13.72 -15.38
C SER A 97 0.93 12.41 -15.67
N TRP A 98 2.15 12.52 -16.21
CA TRP A 98 2.90 11.40 -16.79
C TRP A 98 3.11 10.19 -15.85
N TRP A 99 3.24 10.41 -14.54
CA TRP A 99 3.27 9.32 -13.55
C TRP A 99 1.98 8.49 -13.52
N LYS A 100 0.82 9.15 -13.63
CA LYS A 100 -0.52 8.56 -13.67
C LYS A 100 -0.96 8.11 -15.07
N HIS A 101 -0.10 8.25 -16.08
CA HIS A 101 -0.41 7.81 -17.43
C HIS A 101 -0.59 6.27 -17.46
N PRO A 102 -1.64 5.71 -18.09
CA PRO A 102 -1.96 4.28 -18.01
C PRO A 102 -0.89 3.37 -18.65
N ASN A 103 0.02 3.90 -19.45
CA ASN A 103 1.16 3.15 -19.99
C ASN A 103 2.43 3.24 -19.12
N SER A 104 2.40 3.94 -17.98
CA SER A 104 3.55 4.03 -17.06
C SER A 104 3.82 2.70 -16.36
N ILE A 105 5.08 2.45 -16.00
CA ILE A 105 5.47 1.24 -15.25
C ILE A 105 4.74 1.18 -13.90
N GLN A 106 4.54 2.34 -13.24
CA GLN A 106 3.80 2.43 -11.98
C GLN A 106 2.31 2.07 -12.14
N MET A 107 1.63 2.55 -13.18
CA MET A 107 0.22 2.21 -13.39
C MET A 107 0.03 0.74 -13.78
N ASN A 108 0.99 0.12 -14.49
CA ASN A 108 0.99 -1.32 -14.72
C ASN A 108 1.25 -2.13 -13.43
N MET A 109 2.15 -1.66 -12.55
CA MET A 109 2.36 -2.27 -11.22
C MET A 109 1.12 -2.16 -10.34
N LEU A 110 0.47 -0.99 -10.30
CA LEU A 110 -0.76 -0.75 -9.54
C LEU A 110 -1.93 -1.59 -10.06
N ALA A 111 -2.11 -1.67 -11.38
CA ALA A 111 -3.04 -2.57 -12.03
C ALA A 111 -2.81 -4.04 -11.63
N SER A 112 -1.54 -4.47 -11.55
CA SER A 112 -1.19 -5.83 -11.13
C SER A 112 -1.54 -6.09 -9.67
N ILE A 113 -1.27 -5.14 -8.77
CA ILE A 113 -1.66 -5.20 -7.35
C ILE A 113 -3.19 -5.30 -7.22
N PHE A 114 -3.95 -4.51 -7.98
CA PHE A 114 -5.42 -4.54 -7.95
C PHE A 114 -5.98 -5.87 -8.49
N ARG A 115 -5.39 -6.45 -9.54
CA ARG A 115 -5.76 -7.80 -10.02
C ARG A 115 -5.48 -8.88 -8.99
N ILE A 116 -4.29 -8.85 -8.37
CA ILE A 116 -3.91 -9.80 -7.30
C ILE A 116 -4.85 -9.67 -6.10
N SER A 117 -5.22 -8.45 -5.70
CA SER A 117 -6.16 -8.19 -4.60
C SER A 117 -7.55 -8.81 -4.87
N MET A 118 -8.10 -8.63 -6.07
CA MET A 118 -9.36 -9.28 -6.44
C MET A 118 -9.23 -10.81 -6.59
N GLN A 119 -8.12 -11.32 -7.12
CA GLN A 119 -7.86 -12.76 -7.16
C GLN A 119 -7.78 -13.38 -5.76
N VAL A 120 -7.14 -12.70 -4.80
CA VAL A 120 -7.10 -13.08 -3.38
C VAL A 120 -8.51 -13.09 -2.78
N ARG A 121 -9.34 -12.07 -3.06
CA ARG A 121 -10.74 -12.04 -2.62
C ARG A 121 -11.56 -13.21 -3.18
N VAL A 122 -11.45 -13.48 -4.49
CA VAL A 122 -12.17 -14.59 -5.14
C VAL A 122 -11.68 -15.95 -4.62
N LEU A 123 -10.37 -16.11 -4.41
CA LEU A 123 -9.78 -17.32 -3.84
C LEU A 123 -10.23 -17.55 -2.39
N HIS A 124 -10.28 -16.49 -1.58
CA HIS A 124 -10.82 -16.57 -0.21
C HIS A 124 -12.27 -17.08 -0.24
N ILE A 125 -13.13 -16.46 -1.06
CA ILE A 125 -14.56 -16.82 -1.16
C ILE A 125 -14.70 -18.29 -1.57
N LYS A 126 -14.05 -18.72 -2.67
CA LYS A 126 -14.08 -20.12 -3.12
C LYS A 126 -13.53 -21.11 -2.08
N MET A 127 -12.45 -20.77 -1.38
CA MET A 127 -11.87 -21.63 -0.34
C MET A 127 -12.77 -21.75 0.90
N THR A 128 -13.60 -20.74 1.19
CA THR A 128 -14.61 -20.82 2.26
C THR A 128 -15.87 -21.56 1.81
N GLU A 129 -16.34 -21.34 0.58
CA GLU A 129 -17.61 -21.86 0.07
C GLU A 129 -17.51 -23.28 -0.52
N GLU A 130 -16.55 -23.56 -1.41
CA GLU A 130 -16.43 -24.87 -2.08
C GLU A 130 -15.76 -25.93 -1.18
N TRP A 131 -14.82 -25.53 -0.31
CA TRP A 131 -14.08 -26.45 0.59
C TRP A 131 -14.61 -26.44 2.03
N GLY A 132 -15.60 -25.59 2.35
CA GLY A 132 -16.29 -25.57 3.64
C GLY A 132 -15.42 -25.21 4.86
N PHE A 133 -14.23 -24.63 4.64
CA PHE A 133 -13.30 -24.36 5.74
C PHE A 133 -13.77 -23.21 6.66
N PRO A 134 -13.56 -23.33 7.99
CA PRO A 134 -13.89 -22.26 8.92
C PRO A 134 -13.04 -21.02 8.65
N TYR A 135 -13.63 -19.84 8.82
CA TYR A 135 -13.01 -18.53 8.55
C TYR A 135 -11.64 -18.34 9.22
N TRP A 136 -11.38 -18.92 10.40
CA TRP A 136 -10.06 -18.82 11.03
C TRP A 136 -8.94 -19.44 10.18
N LEU A 137 -9.25 -20.48 9.40
CA LEU A 137 -8.25 -21.22 8.62
C LEU A 137 -7.84 -20.43 7.36
N SER A 138 -8.77 -19.73 6.71
CA SER A 138 -8.42 -18.83 5.60
C SER A 138 -7.47 -17.73 6.08
N TYR A 139 -7.77 -17.09 7.21
CA TYR A 139 -6.90 -16.06 7.79
C TYR A 139 -5.53 -16.60 8.22
N ILE A 140 -5.43 -17.82 8.74
CA ILE A 140 -4.14 -18.46 9.03
C ILE A 140 -3.34 -18.70 7.75
N VAL A 141 -3.95 -19.23 6.69
CA VAL A 141 -3.27 -19.48 5.40
C VAL A 141 -2.80 -18.16 4.76
N PHE A 142 -3.64 -17.13 4.73
CA PHE A 142 -3.25 -15.81 4.21
C PHE A 142 -2.20 -15.12 5.11
N GLY A 143 -2.25 -15.30 6.43
CA GLY A 143 -1.23 -14.83 7.36
C GLY A 143 0.14 -15.47 7.11
N ILE A 144 0.19 -16.81 7.00
CA ILE A 144 1.43 -17.53 6.68
C ILE A 144 1.97 -17.12 5.30
N ALA A 145 1.09 -17.02 4.29
CA ALA A 145 1.49 -16.62 2.94
C ALA A 145 2.05 -15.18 2.88
N THR A 146 1.44 -14.23 3.60
CA THR A 146 1.91 -12.84 3.66
C THR A 146 3.21 -12.69 4.45
N ILE A 147 3.38 -13.45 5.54
CA ILE A 147 4.66 -13.52 6.28
C ILE A 147 5.76 -14.11 5.38
N ALA A 148 5.50 -15.23 4.69
CA ALA A 148 6.46 -15.86 3.79
C ALA A 148 6.85 -14.93 2.62
N ALA A 149 5.88 -14.26 1.99
CA ALA A 149 6.15 -13.29 0.94
C ALA A 149 6.94 -12.07 1.45
N GLY A 150 6.64 -11.59 2.67
CA GLY A 150 7.38 -10.50 3.31
C GLY A 150 8.83 -10.87 3.63
N LEU A 151 9.07 -12.08 4.14
CA LEU A 151 10.42 -12.60 4.39
C LEU A 151 11.24 -12.77 3.10
N LEU A 152 10.62 -13.29 2.04
CA LEU A 152 11.25 -13.43 0.73
C LEU A 152 11.61 -12.06 0.13
N LEU A 153 10.68 -11.09 0.15
CA LEU A 153 10.93 -9.73 -0.32
C LEU A 153 12.00 -9.01 0.51
N GLY A 154 12.00 -9.20 1.83
CA GLY A 154 13.03 -8.65 2.73
C GLY A 154 14.42 -9.22 2.45
N LEU A 155 14.54 -10.54 2.28
CA LEU A 155 15.81 -11.19 1.94
C LEU A 155 16.33 -10.74 0.57
N VAL A 156 15.45 -10.64 -0.44
CA VAL A 156 15.80 -10.10 -1.77
C VAL A 156 16.26 -8.64 -1.67
N PHE A 157 15.60 -7.81 -0.85
CA PHE A 157 16.02 -6.42 -0.64
C PHE A 157 17.39 -6.30 0.02
N VAL A 158 17.70 -7.13 1.02
CA VAL A 158 19.04 -7.17 1.66
C VAL A 158 20.10 -7.59 0.66
N VAL A 159 19.88 -8.67 -0.11
CA VAL A 159 20.83 -9.12 -1.15
C VAL A 159 21.08 -8.04 -2.20
N ILE A 160 20.05 -7.27 -2.59
CA ILE A 160 20.20 -6.13 -3.50
C ILE A 160 21.00 -4.99 -2.85
N ALA A 161 20.77 -4.68 -1.56
CA ALA A 161 21.52 -3.67 -0.83
C ALA A 161 23.01 -4.02 -0.70
N ASP A 162 23.33 -5.26 -0.34
CA ASP A 162 24.71 -5.77 -0.25
C ASP A 162 25.40 -5.78 -1.63
N SER A 163 24.64 -6.05 -2.71
CA SER A 163 25.14 -6.01 -4.09
C SER A 163 25.45 -4.58 -4.59
N ILE A 164 24.75 -3.57 -4.08
CA ILE A 164 24.92 -2.16 -4.46
C ILE A 164 25.96 -1.45 -3.58
N CYS A 165 26.04 -1.83 -2.30
CA CYS A 165 26.92 -1.25 -1.29
C CYS A 165 27.92 -2.28 -0.75
N PRO A 166 28.90 -2.75 -1.56
CA PRO A 166 29.93 -3.66 -1.07
C PRO A 166 30.69 -3.02 0.11
N PRO A 167 30.88 -3.73 1.23
CA PRO A 167 31.48 -3.16 2.43
C PRO A 167 32.93 -2.74 2.17
N LYS A 168 33.18 -1.43 2.21
CA LYS A 168 34.55 -0.90 2.15
C LYS A 168 35.31 -1.38 3.38
N PRO A 169 36.48 -2.04 3.22
CA PRO A 169 37.27 -2.48 4.37
C PRO A 169 37.69 -1.26 5.21
N PRO A 170 37.68 -1.37 6.55
CA PRO A 170 38.07 -0.25 7.41
C PRO A 170 39.53 0.14 7.16
N PRO A 171 39.87 1.44 7.18
CA PRO A 171 41.24 1.88 6.96
C PRO A 171 42.15 1.33 8.07
N ARG A 172 43.18 0.59 7.66
CA ARG A 172 44.16 -0.05 8.55
C ARG A 172 44.93 1.01 9.32
N GLN A 173 44.67 1.14 10.62
CA GLN A 173 45.42 2.07 11.46
C GLN A 173 46.88 1.58 11.57
N PRO A 174 47.89 2.45 11.35
CA PRO A 174 49.29 2.07 11.56
C PRO A 174 49.57 1.89 13.05
N ILE A 175 50.37 0.88 13.39
CA ILE A 175 50.85 0.66 14.76
C ILE A 175 51.87 1.77 15.09
N PRO A 176 51.80 2.44 16.26
CA PRO A 176 52.77 3.46 16.64
C PRO A 176 54.20 2.91 16.70
N GLU A 177 55.12 3.56 15.97
CA GLU A 177 56.57 3.26 16.01
C GLU A 177 57.13 3.65 17.39
N GLY A 178 57.32 2.68 18.30
CA GLY A 178 57.44 3.01 19.72
C GLY A 178 58.28 2.11 20.64
N PHE A 179 58.87 1.00 20.20
CA PHE A 179 59.84 0.25 21.02
C PHE A 179 60.78 -0.61 20.14
N GLN A 180 62.04 -0.18 19.98
CA GLN A 180 63.02 -0.81 19.08
C GLN A 180 64.41 -0.92 19.75
N GLN A 181 64.69 -2.07 20.39
CA GLN A 181 66.01 -2.49 20.90
C GLN A 181 66.12 -4.04 20.80
N PRO A 182 67.32 -4.65 20.78
CA PRO A 182 68.05 -4.86 19.53
C PRO A 182 68.26 -6.36 19.19
N MET A 183 68.66 -6.65 17.94
CA MET A 183 69.00 -8.01 17.51
C MET A 183 70.37 -8.47 18.02
N PRO A 184 70.52 -9.77 18.32
CA PRO A 184 71.69 -10.56 17.94
C PRO A 184 71.37 -11.50 16.76
N ASP A 185 72.37 -11.81 15.92
CA ASP A 185 72.22 -12.66 14.75
C ASP A 185 71.94 -14.14 15.07
N THR A 186 71.15 -14.84 14.23
CA THR A 186 71.71 -15.81 13.26
C THR A 186 70.63 -16.44 12.37
N LYS A 187 70.66 -16.08 11.09
CA LYS A 187 70.47 -16.92 9.88
C LYS A 187 69.65 -18.24 9.99
N ARG A 188 68.56 -18.26 9.21
CA ARG A 188 68.43 -19.03 7.93
C ARG A 188 67.82 -20.45 7.96
N ASP A 189 66.80 -20.64 7.09
CA ASP A 189 66.19 -21.89 6.55
C ASP A 189 65.69 -22.91 7.61
N GLU A 190 64.73 -23.83 7.41
CA GLU A 190 63.59 -24.05 6.50
C GLU A 190 62.69 -25.12 7.19
N ASP A 191 61.41 -25.23 6.81
CA ASP A 191 60.50 -26.38 7.03
C ASP A 191 60.08 -26.87 8.45
N ALA A 192 58.94 -27.60 8.42
CA ALA A 192 58.35 -28.50 9.42
C ALA A 192 57.84 -27.93 10.78
N GLN A 193 56.97 -28.61 11.56
CA GLN A 193 55.82 -29.52 11.34
C GLN A 193 55.24 -29.90 12.74
N ASP A 194 53.96 -30.30 12.83
CA ASP A 194 53.33 -31.07 13.95
C ASP A 194 53.17 -30.42 15.35
N GLU A 195 52.12 -30.85 16.09
CA GLU A 195 51.81 -30.82 17.56
C GLU A 195 52.19 -29.59 18.45
N GLY A 196 51.54 -29.26 19.58
CA GLY A 196 50.46 -29.85 20.39
C GLY A 196 50.47 -29.24 21.82
N GLU A 197 49.46 -29.54 22.66
CA GLU A 197 49.34 -29.21 24.12
C GLU A 197 49.32 -27.70 24.53
N VAL A 198 48.32 -27.10 25.23
CA VAL A 198 47.49 -27.40 26.44
C VAL A 198 48.06 -26.82 27.77
N ALA A 199 47.15 -26.39 28.66
CA ALA A 199 47.31 -25.74 29.98
C ALA A 199 47.62 -24.21 29.96
N ASP A 200 46.97 -23.29 30.68
CA ASP A 200 46.11 -23.22 31.90
C ASP A 200 46.82 -22.59 33.12
N GLU A 201 46.22 -21.55 33.71
CA GLU A 201 46.53 -20.92 35.02
C GLU A 201 45.35 -19.98 35.41
N VAL A 202 45.14 -19.76 36.73
CA VAL A 202 43.80 -19.51 37.31
C VAL A 202 43.85 -18.45 38.45
N ILE A 203 42.69 -18.10 39.08
CA ILE A 203 42.53 -17.41 40.40
C ILE A 203 42.66 -15.85 40.32
N LYS A 204 41.92 -14.94 41.00
CA LYS A 204 40.93 -14.90 42.14
C LYS A 204 39.85 -13.80 41.86
N GLY A 205 38.75 -13.51 42.58
CA GLY A 205 38.31 -13.69 44.00
C GLY A 205 38.79 -12.54 44.93
N GLU A 206 38.14 -12.03 45.98
CA GLU A 206 36.83 -12.20 46.69
C GLU A 206 36.53 -10.89 47.51
N THR A 207 35.36 -10.48 48.08
CA THR A 207 33.89 -10.64 47.86
C THR A 207 33.07 -9.75 48.88
N MET A 208 31.96 -9.09 48.45
CA MET A 208 30.86 -8.43 49.27
C MET A 208 31.18 -7.14 50.11
N LYS A 209 30.20 -6.35 50.66
CA LYS A 209 28.70 -6.42 50.73
C LYS A 209 28.01 -5.20 50.04
N ASP A 210 27.11 -4.31 50.54
CA ASP A 210 26.38 -4.03 51.82
C ASP A 210 25.01 -3.29 51.59
N GLU A 211 24.32 -2.78 52.64
CA GLU A 211 22.86 -2.42 52.66
C GLU A 211 22.47 -1.01 53.20
N ASP A 212 21.32 -0.44 52.75
CA ASP A 212 20.18 0.04 53.60
C ASP A 212 18.87 0.32 52.76
N SER A 213 17.75 0.55 53.46
CA SER A 213 16.33 0.74 53.06
C SER A 213 16.01 1.93 52.12
N SER A 214 14.83 2.07 51.47
CA SER A 214 13.44 1.60 51.81
C SER A 214 12.47 1.57 50.60
N ASP A 215 11.33 0.86 50.72
CA ASP A 215 10.18 0.83 49.76
C ASP A 215 9.27 2.09 49.95
N VAL A 216 8.10 2.35 49.33
CA VAL A 216 6.86 1.56 49.25
C VAL A 216 6.03 1.87 47.98
N ARG A 217 5.46 0.83 47.33
CA ARG A 217 4.02 0.68 46.94
C ARG A 217 3.71 0.27 45.49
N GLN A 218 3.31 -1.00 45.31
CA GLN A 218 2.38 -1.44 44.25
C GLN A 218 1.00 -1.81 44.83
N ARG A 219 -0.09 -1.57 44.09
CA ARG A 219 -0.99 -2.65 43.61
C ARG A 219 -2.14 -2.14 42.71
N LYS A 220 -2.80 -3.12 42.07
CA LYS A 220 -3.81 -3.06 41.00
C LYS A 220 -5.13 -3.67 41.50
N VAL A 221 -6.22 -3.46 40.75
CA VAL A 221 -7.51 -4.20 40.66
C VAL A 221 -8.72 -3.26 40.78
N ALA A 222 -9.83 -3.62 40.13
CA ALA A 222 -11.10 -2.89 40.07
C ALA A 222 -12.26 -3.83 40.46
N ASP A 223 -13.43 -3.28 40.81
CA ASP A 223 -14.73 -3.71 40.25
C ASP A 223 -15.88 -2.70 40.57
N LYS A 224 -17.10 -3.01 40.12
CA LYS A 224 -18.37 -2.26 40.23
C LYS A 224 -19.04 -2.33 41.61
N VAL A 225 -20.05 -1.47 41.84
CA VAL A 225 -21.48 -1.83 42.10
C VAL A 225 -22.38 -0.56 41.96
N LYS A 226 -23.72 -0.72 41.97
CA LYS A 226 -24.76 0.31 41.68
C LYS A 226 -25.35 0.99 42.93
N GLU A 227 -25.95 2.17 42.73
CA GLU A 227 -27.36 2.60 43.03
C GLU A 227 -27.49 4.10 42.60
N GLY A 228 -28.63 4.78 42.37
CA GLY A 228 -30.04 4.62 42.78
C GLY A 228 -30.40 5.74 43.80
N GLU A 229 -31.44 6.59 43.68
CA GLU A 229 -32.53 6.77 42.69
C GLU A 229 -33.07 8.25 42.70
N ASP A 230 -34.29 8.52 42.16
CA ASP A 230 -34.91 9.82 41.73
C ASP A 230 -34.30 10.44 40.43
N GLY A 231 -34.95 11.28 39.60
CA GLY A 231 -36.32 11.84 39.43
C GLY A 231 -36.34 12.65 38.08
N GLU A 232 -37.41 13.05 37.36
CA GLU A 232 -38.86 13.32 37.59
C GLU A 232 -39.16 14.69 38.28
N LYS A 233 -40.02 15.64 37.82
CA LYS A 233 -41.16 15.70 36.83
C LYS A 233 -41.08 16.80 35.74
N ASP A 234 -41.73 16.54 34.58
CA ASP A 234 -42.79 17.28 33.81
C ASP A 234 -42.76 18.85 33.72
N GLU A 235 -43.29 19.57 32.70
CA GLU A 235 -44.08 19.27 31.49
C GLU A 235 -44.03 20.44 30.45
N GLU A 236 -44.63 20.22 29.25
CA GLU A 236 -45.13 21.19 28.23
C GLU A 236 -44.25 22.31 27.60
N GLY A 237 -44.63 22.74 26.38
CA GLY A 237 -44.02 23.88 25.65
C GLY A 237 -44.16 23.78 24.12
N LYS A 238 -45.29 24.24 23.54
CA LYS A 238 -45.63 24.02 22.12
C LYS A 238 -46.33 25.23 21.46
N GLY A 239 -45.76 25.75 20.38
CA GLY A 239 -46.50 26.54 19.36
C GLY A 239 -45.93 27.92 19.00
N GLU A 240 -46.48 28.48 17.91
CA GLU A 240 -46.42 29.89 17.43
C GLU A 240 -45.05 30.47 16.97
N ALA A 241 -44.94 31.50 16.11
CA ALA A 241 -45.74 32.07 14.99
C ALA A 241 -44.86 33.18 14.30
N GLN A 242 -45.11 33.84 13.15
CA GLN A 242 -46.12 33.76 12.07
C GLN A 242 -45.58 34.48 10.79
N GLU A 243 -46.17 34.22 9.61
CA GLU A 243 -46.15 35.07 8.39
C GLU A 243 -44.79 35.39 7.70
N GLU A 244 -44.72 35.89 6.45
CA GLU A 244 -45.76 36.22 5.43
C GLU A 244 -45.70 35.28 4.20
#